data_AF-W1XQB3-F1
#
_entry.id   AF-W1XQB3-F1
#
_cell.length_a   1.000
_cell.length_b   1.000
_cell.length_c   1.000
_cell.angle_alpha   90.00
_cell.angle_beta   90.00
_cell.angle_gamma   90.00
#
_symmetry.space_group_name_H-M   'P 1'
#
loop_
_entity.id
_entity.type
_entity.pdbx_description
1 polymer ?
#
loop_
_entity_poly.entity_id
_entity_poly.type
_entity_poly.pdbx_seq_one_letter_code
_entity_poly.pdbx_strand_id
1 'polypeptide(L)'
;GTQTVQNYGKAINTDIVSGLQQIMANGTAEGSIINGGSQVVNEGGLAENSVLNDGGTLDVREKGSATGIQQSSQDALVATTRATRVTGTRADG
;
A
#
# COMPACT_ATOMS: atom_id res chain seq x y z
N GLY A 1 -8.85 12.94 -2.26
CA GLY A 1 -10.03 12.25 -1.70
C GLY A 1 -9.58 11.03 -0.92
N THR A 2 -10.51 10.29 -0.32
CA THR A 2 -10.20 9.05 0.42
C THR A 2 -10.99 7.88 -0.15
N GLN A 3 -10.31 6.78 -0.44
CA GLN A 3 -10.93 5.50 -0.75
C GLN A 3 -10.79 4.58 0.46
N THR A 4 -11.90 3.99 0.92
CA THR A 4 -11.87 2.99 1.99
C THR A 4 -12.28 1.64 1.41
N VAL A 5 -11.36 0.68 1.42
CA VAL A 5 -11.62 -0.72 1.07
C VAL A 5 -12.12 -1.41 2.33
N GLN A 6 -13.43 -1.60 2.40
CA GLN A 6 -14.09 -2.21 3.57
C GLN A 6 -13.90 -3.73 3.60
N ASN A 7 -14.43 -4.36 4.66
CA ASN A 7 -14.38 -5.80 4.87
C ASN A 7 -14.90 -6.57 3.64
N TYR A 8 -14.09 -7.54 3.15
CA TYR A 8 -14.31 -8.29 1.90
C TYR A 8 -14.40 -7.43 0.63
N GLY A 9 -14.13 -6.13 0.73
CA GLY A 9 -14.00 -5.23 -0.40
C GLY A 9 -12.68 -5.48 -1.13
N LYS A 10 -12.73 -5.37 -2.46
CA LYS A 10 -11.55 -5.47 -3.32
C LYS A 10 -11.42 -4.21 -4.17
N ALA A 11 -10.31 -3.51 -4.02
CA ALA A 11 -9.90 -2.42 -4.93
C ALA A 11 -8.81 -2.95 -5.86
N ILE A 12 -8.93 -2.64 -7.15
CA ILE A 12 -8.01 -3.12 -8.19
C ILE A 12 -7.56 -1.92 -9.01
N ASN A 13 -6.26 -1.83 -9.31
CA ASN A 13 -5.67 -0.80 -10.17
C ASN A 13 -6.06 0.61 -9.74
N THR A 14 -5.85 0.91 -8.45
CA THR A 14 -6.16 2.23 -7.91
C THR A 14 -4.96 3.16 -8.09
N ASP A 15 -5.18 4.27 -8.78
CA ASP A 15 -4.18 5.35 -8.90
C ASP A 15 -4.36 6.36 -7.76
N ILE A 16 -3.36 6.44 -6.89
CA ILE A 16 -3.32 7.31 -5.71
C ILE A 16 -2.30 8.42 -5.99
N VAL A 17 -2.71 9.40 -6.80
CA VAL A 17 -1.89 10.58 -7.15
C VAL A 17 -1.89 11.60 -6.02
N SER A 18 -3.05 11.82 -5.40
CA SER A 18 -3.18 12.63 -4.19
C SER A 18 -4.32 12.09 -3.34
N GLY A 19 -4.14 12.09 -2.03
CA GLY A 19 -5.10 11.53 -1.08
C GLY A 19 -4.69 10.17 -0.54
N LEU A 20 -5.69 9.41 -0.09
CA LEU A 20 -5.50 8.27 0.80
C LEU A 20 -6.33 7.07 0.37
N GLN A 21 -5.72 5.89 0.32
CA GLN A 21 -6.43 4.61 0.31
C GLN A 21 -6.26 3.93 1.67
N GLN A 22 -7.36 3.60 2.33
CA GLN A 22 -7.36 2.84 3.58
C GLN A 22 -7.91 1.44 3.33
N ILE A 23 -7.12 0.44 3.63
CA ILE A 23 -7.51 -0.96 3.52
C ILE A 23 -7.86 -1.45 4.91
N MET A 24 -9.12 -1.80 5.13
CA MET A 24 -9.65 -2.27 6.41
C MET A 24 -9.45 -3.79 6.57
N ALA A 25 -9.79 -4.33 7.73
CA ALA A 25 -9.68 -5.76 8.02
C ALA A 25 -10.43 -6.62 6.99
N ASN A 26 -9.73 -7.61 6.43
CA ASN A 26 -10.17 -8.48 5.33
C ASN A 26 -10.52 -7.73 4.02
N GLY A 27 -10.11 -6.48 3.88
CA GLY A 27 -10.11 -5.76 2.61
C GLY A 27 -8.82 -6.02 1.84
N THR A 28 -8.92 -6.02 0.51
CA THR A 28 -7.78 -6.26 -0.38
C THR A 28 -7.63 -5.12 -1.39
N ALA A 29 -6.44 -4.56 -1.49
CA ALA A 29 -6.05 -3.70 -2.61
C ALA A 29 -5.01 -4.42 -3.47
N GLU A 30 -5.24 -4.48 -4.78
CA GLU A 30 -4.36 -5.15 -5.74
C GLU A 30 -3.90 -4.17 -6.82
N GLY A 31 -2.60 -4.09 -7.06
CA GLY A 31 -2.03 -3.27 -8.13
C GLY A 31 -2.22 -1.78 -7.94
N SER A 32 -2.24 -1.29 -6.69
CA SER A 32 -2.38 0.15 -6.43
C SER A 32 -1.10 0.89 -6.80
N ILE A 33 -1.22 1.98 -7.55
CA ILE A 33 -0.10 2.83 -7.97
C ILE A 33 -0.16 4.12 -7.15
N ILE A 34 0.86 4.38 -6.34
CA ILE A 34 0.91 5.48 -5.38
C ILE A 34 1.92 6.51 -5.90
N ASN A 35 1.42 7.57 -6.55
CA ASN A 35 2.22 8.62 -7.18
C ASN A 35 2.13 9.91 -6.34
N GLY A 36 2.76 9.95 -5.17
CA GLY A 36 2.70 11.09 -4.24
C GLY A 36 1.52 11.08 -3.24
N GLY A 37 0.62 10.09 -3.34
CA GLY A 37 -0.43 9.85 -2.34
C GLY A 37 0.00 8.89 -1.22
N SER A 38 -0.98 8.40 -0.46
CA SER A 38 -0.74 7.43 0.63
C SER A 38 -1.68 6.22 0.55
N GLN A 39 -1.12 5.04 0.80
CA GLN A 39 -1.87 3.82 1.06
C GLN A 39 -1.61 3.36 2.50
N VAL A 40 -2.68 3.12 3.26
CA VAL A 40 -2.63 2.65 4.65
C VAL A 40 -3.29 1.29 4.74
N VAL A 41 -2.51 0.29 5.14
CA VAL A 41 -2.97 -1.08 5.38
C VAL A 41 -3.22 -1.25 6.88
N ASN A 42 -4.48 -1.39 7.28
CA ASN A 42 -4.85 -1.61 8.69
C ASN A 42 -4.72 -3.09 9.09
N GLU A 43 -4.94 -3.39 10.37
CA GLU A 43 -4.96 -4.76 10.90
C GLU A 43 -5.87 -5.67 10.07
N GLY A 44 -5.32 -6.79 9.58
CA GLY A 44 -6.03 -7.75 8.75
C GLY A 44 -6.29 -7.30 7.31
N GLY A 45 -5.84 -6.10 6.92
CA GLY A 45 -5.88 -5.63 5.53
C GLY A 45 -4.73 -6.19 4.70
N LEU A 46 -4.96 -6.34 3.40
CA LEU A 46 -3.99 -6.85 2.44
C LEU A 46 -3.77 -5.88 1.28
N ALA A 47 -2.52 -5.45 1.08
CA ALA A 47 -2.08 -4.78 -0.13
C ALA A 47 -1.18 -5.71 -0.95
N GLU A 48 -1.49 -5.91 -2.23
CA GLU A 48 -0.73 -6.75 -3.14
C GLU A 48 -0.27 -5.95 -4.35
N ASN A 49 0.99 -6.17 -4.75
CA ASN A 49 1.60 -5.59 -5.95
C ASN A 49 1.49 -4.06 -6.00
N SER A 50 1.58 -3.40 -4.85
CA SER A 50 1.49 -1.94 -4.82
C SER A 50 2.80 -1.33 -5.32
N VAL A 51 2.68 -0.31 -6.16
CA VAL A 51 3.78 0.40 -6.81
C VAL A 51 3.86 1.78 -6.18
N LEU A 52 5.00 2.15 -5.61
CA LEU A 52 5.27 3.49 -5.10
C LEU A 52 6.10 4.24 -6.14
N ASN A 53 5.71 5.48 -6.44
CA ASN A 53 6.42 6.46 -7.27
C ASN A 53 6.28 7.88 -6.70
N ASP A 54 7.14 8.81 -7.15
CA ASP A 54 7.12 10.24 -6.89
C ASP A 54 6.72 10.64 -5.45
N GLY A 55 7.38 10.06 -4.45
CA GLY A 55 7.15 10.37 -3.03
C GLY A 55 5.92 9.72 -2.43
N GLY A 56 5.35 8.71 -3.11
CA GLY A 56 4.26 7.90 -2.59
C GLY A 56 4.63 7.18 -1.30
N THR A 57 3.66 7.06 -0.38
CA THR A 57 3.86 6.42 0.93
C THR A 57 2.95 5.22 1.12
N LEU A 58 3.53 4.08 1.52
CA LEU A 58 2.81 2.90 1.97
C LEU A 58 3.06 2.68 3.47
N ASP A 59 2.02 2.88 4.28
CA ASP A 59 2.03 2.62 5.73
C ASP A 59 1.29 1.32 6.04
N VAL A 60 2.02 0.33 6.58
CA VAL A 60 1.47 -0.98 6.93
C VAL A 60 1.45 -1.12 8.45
N ARG A 61 0.25 -1.09 9.02
CA ARG A 61 0.03 -1.14 10.47
C ARG A 61 0.19 -2.55 11.03
N GLU A 62 0.14 -2.66 12.36
CA GLU A 62 0.25 -3.95 13.06
C GLU A 62 -0.74 -4.98 12.51
N LYS A 63 -0.23 -6.17 12.18
CA LYS A 63 -0.97 -7.27 11.53
C LYS A 63 -1.59 -6.93 10.15
N GLY A 64 -1.20 -5.83 9.53
CA GLY A 64 -1.41 -5.61 8.10
C GLY A 64 -0.39 -6.41 7.27
N SER A 65 -0.73 -6.69 6.02
CA SER A 65 0.14 -7.41 5.08
C SER A 65 0.31 -6.64 3.78
N ALA A 66 1.56 -6.52 3.32
CA ALA A 66 1.91 -5.90 2.05
C ALA A 66 2.87 -6.82 1.27
N THR A 67 2.49 -7.22 0.07
CA THR A 67 3.24 -8.19 -0.74
C THR A 67 3.50 -7.65 -2.15
N GLY A 68 4.60 -8.08 -2.78
CA GLY A 68 4.95 -7.65 -4.14
C GLY A 68 5.18 -6.15 -4.29
N ILE A 69 5.65 -5.46 -3.23
CA ILE A 69 5.81 -4.00 -3.28
C ILE A 69 6.94 -3.63 -4.25
N GLN A 70 6.65 -2.74 -5.18
CA GLN A 70 7.62 -2.19 -6.12
C GLN A 70 7.83 -0.73 -5.78
N GLN A 71 9.08 -0.30 -5.63
CA GLN A 71 9.40 1.09 -5.29
C GLN A 71 10.33 1.70 -6.31
N SER A 72 10.04 2.91 -6.76
CA SER A 72 11.01 3.72 -7.49
C SER A 72 12.06 4.29 -6.53
N SER A 73 13.25 4.55 -7.08
CA SER A 73 14.46 4.94 -6.32
C SER A 73 14.36 6.28 -5.57
N GLN A 74 13.26 7.03 -5.75
CA GLN A 74 12.99 8.29 -5.06
C GLN A 74 11.90 8.18 -3.98
N ASP A 75 11.36 6.98 -3.71
CA ASP A 75 10.20 6.83 -2.83
C ASP A 75 10.55 6.40 -1.40
N ALA A 76 9.79 6.94 -0.45
CA ALA A 76 9.88 6.54 0.94
C ALA A 76 9.03 5.29 1.19
N LEU A 77 9.66 4.12 1.39
CA LEU A 77 8.99 3.04 2.12
C LEU A 77 8.94 3.44 3.59
N VAL A 78 7.79 3.92 4.07
CA VAL A 78 7.55 3.99 5.50
C VAL A 78 6.73 2.76 5.90
N ALA A 79 7.32 1.58 5.74
CA ALA A 79 6.82 0.40 6.42
C ALA A 79 7.16 0.56 7.90
N THR A 80 6.26 1.17 8.68
CA THR A 80 6.37 1.20 10.14
C THR A 80 6.20 -0.23 10.64
N THR A 81 7.29 -1.01 10.67
CA THR A 81 7.26 -2.47 10.76
C THR A 81 6.74 -2.98 12.12
N ARG A 82 5.42 -3.07 12.24
CA ARG A 82 4.71 -4.10 13.04
C ARG A 82 3.87 -5.01 12.14
N ALA A 83 4.03 -4.87 10.82
CA ALA A 83 3.40 -5.69 9.80
C ALA A 83 3.83 -7.16 9.95
N THR A 84 2.90 -8.08 9.69
CA THR A 84 3.21 -9.52 9.73
C THR A 84 4.05 -9.94 8.53
N ARG A 85 3.96 -9.21 7.41
CA ARG A 85 4.76 -9.47 6.20
C ARG A 85 4.84 -8.20 5.33
N VAL A 86 6.08 -7.79 5.02
CA VAL A 86 6.38 -6.79 3.99
C VAL A 86 7.41 -7.42 3.06
N THR A 87 7.04 -7.66 1.81
CA THR A 87 7.97 -8.15 0.78
C THR A 87 7.89 -7.26 -0.44
N GLY A 88 9.03 -6.75 -0.88
CA GLY A 88 9.13 -5.90 -2.05
C GLY A 88 10.54 -5.82 -2.61
N THR A 89 10.64 -5.40 -3.87
CA THR A 89 11.90 -5.13 -4.56
C THR A 89 12.01 -3.63 -4.79
N ARG A 90 13.09 -3.02 -4.31
CA ARG A 90 13.45 -1.63 -4.61
C ARG A 90 14.13 -1.64 -6.00
N ALA A 91 13.69 -0.78 -6.92
CA ALA A 91 14.11 -0.82 -8.33
C ALA A 91 15.46 -0.13 -8.62
N ASP A 92 16.37 -0.11 -7.65
CA ASP A 92 17.68 0.54 -7.72
C ASP A 92 18.80 -0.48 -7.44
N GLY A 93 19.19 -1.17 -8.52
CA GLY A 93 20.36 -2.04 -8.60
C GLY A 93 20.09 -3.32 -9.36
#